data_AF-A0A2D3WH55-F1
#
_entry.id   AF-A0A2D3WH55-F1
#
_cell.length_a   1.000
_cell.length_b   1.000
_cell.length_c   1.000
_cell.angle_alpha   90.00
_cell.angle_beta   90.00
_cell.angle_gamma   90.00
#
_symmetry.space_group_name_H-M   'P 1'
#
loop_
_entity.id
_entity.type
_entity.pdbx_description
1 polymer ?
#
loop_
_entity_poly.entity_id
_entity_poly.type
_entity_poly.pdbx_seq_one_letter_code
_entity_poly.pdbx_strand_id
1 'polypeptide(L)'
;IDDFGTGYSNFEYVVKLQADYIKIDGSLIRNITKNATHKAMVEAIVTFAKKVGMQTVAEFVSDYAIYEACQEQNIDYFQGYLWSEPQPLRKLKL
;
A
#
# COMPACT_ATOMS: atom_id res chain seq x y z
N ILE A 1 -3.71 -8.70 -4.25
CA ILE A 1 -3.61 -7.97 -5.53
C ILE A 1 -2.44 -7.01 -5.43
N ASP A 2 -1.55 -7.05 -6.41
CA ASP A 2 -0.35 -6.19 -6.45
C ASP A 2 -0.56 -4.94 -7.32
N ASP A 3 0.29 -3.92 -7.14
CA ASP A 3 0.31 -2.66 -7.91
C ASP A 3 -1.04 -1.92 -8.00
N PHE A 4 -1.89 -2.05 -6.98
CA PHE A 4 -3.23 -1.46 -6.99
C PHE A 4 -3.14 0.06 -6.83
N GLY A 5 -3.79 0.79 -7.73
CA GLY A 5 -3.69 2.25 -7.84
C GLY A 5 -2.89 2.75 -9.06
N THR A 6 -2.25 1.86 -9.82
CA THR A 6 -1.68 2.20 -11.14
C THR A 6 -2.71 2.00 -12.25
N GLY A 7 -2.72 2.91 -13.23
CA GLY A 7 -3.53 2.77 -14.46
C GLY A 7 -5.00 2.45 -14.19
N TYR A 8 -5.46 1.29 -14.68
CA TYR A 8 -6.83 0.78 -14.47
C TYR A 8 -6.90 -0.12 -13.23
N SER A 9 -7.32 0.47 -12.11
CA SER A 9 -7.65 -0.29 -10.88
C SER A 9 -9.12 -0.70 -10.88
N ASN A 10 -9.39 -2.00 -11.01
CA ASN A 10 -10.75 -2.54 -11.08
C ASN A 10 -11.20 -3.09 -9.71
N PHE A 11 -11.87 -2.25 -8.92
CA PHE A 11 -12.42 -2.63 -7.61
C PHE A 11 -13.39 -3.83 -7.67
N GLU A 12 -14.21 -3.92 -8.72
CA GLU A 12 -15.17 -5.02 -8.88
C GLU A 12 -14.45 -6.36 -9.07
N TYR A 13 -13.36 -6.36 -9.84
CA TYR A 13 -12.55 -7.56 -10.07
C TYR A 13 -11.93 -8.09 -8.77
N VAL A 14 -11.41 -7.19 -7.92
CA VAL A 14 -10.81 -7.59 -6.64
C VAL A 14 -11.83 -8.26 -5.73
N VAL A 15 -13.06 -7.74 -5.68
CA VAL A 15 -14.16 -8.35 -4.91
C VAL A 15 -14.55 -9.71 -5.47
N LYS A 16 -14.68 -9.84 -6.80
CA LYS A 16 -14.99 -11.13 -7.44
C LYS A 16 -13.92 -12.18 -7.19
N LEU A 17 -12.65 -11.77 -7.14
CA LEU A 17 -11.54 -12.66 -6.82
C LEU A 17 -11.53 -13.09 -5.34
N GLN A 18 -12.22 -12.34 -4.46
CA GLN A 18 -12.17 -12.52 -3.00
C GLN A 18 -10.74 -12.44 -2.46
N ALA A 19 -9.97 -11.47 -2.93
CA ALA A 19 -8.59 -11.29 -2.48
C ALA A 19 -8.55 -10.88 -1.00
N ASP A 20 -7.62 -11.44 -0.22
CA ASP A 20 -7.45 -11.06 1.20
C ASP A 20 -6.69 -9.73 1.36
N TYR A 21 -5.77 -9.43 0.43
CA TYR A 21 -4.86 -8.29 0.49
C TYR A 21 -4.86 -7.45 -0.77
N ILE A 22 -4.80 -6.13 -0.59
CA ILE A 22 -4.49 -5.14 -1.64
C ILE A 22 -3.15 -4.49 -1.30
N LYS A 23 -2.18 -4.61 -2.19
CA LYS A 23 -0.93 -3.86 -2.12
C LYS A 23 -1.08 -2.58 -2.94
N ILE A 24 -0.93 -1.45 -2.28
CA ILE A 24 -1.05 -0.12 -2.86
C ILE A 24 0.28 0.22 -3.51
N ASP A 25 0.20 0.57 -4.79
CA ASP A 25 1.38 0.83 -5.61
C ASP A 25 2.29 1.92 -5.03
N GLY A 26 3.60 1.68 -5.19
CA GLY A 26 4.65 2.57 -4.71
C GLY A 26 4.59 4.00 -5.25
N SER A 27 4.08 4.24 -6.47
CA SER A 27 4.01 5.60 -7.02
C SER A 27 3.02 6.49 -6.26
N LEU A 28 1.95 5.90 -5.72
CA LEU A 28 1.02 6.59 -4.81
C LEU A 28 1.69 6.81 -3.46
N ILE A 29 2.24 5.75 -2.86
CA ILE A 29 2.82 5.79 -1.52
C ILE A 29 4.01 6.75 -1.42
N ARG A 30 4.95 6.73 -2.38
CA ARG A 30 6.13 7.64 -2.38
C ARG A 30 5.76 9.12 -2.44
N ASN A 31 4.57 9.45 -2.92
CA ASN A 31 4.10 10.81 -3.11
C ASN A 31 2.97 11.19 -2.14
N ILE A 32 2.61 10.33 -1.19
CA ILE A 32 1.49 10.54 -0.26
C ILE A 32 1.63 11.82 0.58
N THR A 33 2.87 12.21 0.89
CA THR A 33 3.18 13.43 1.68
C THR A 33 3.27 14.71 0.83
N LYS A 34 3.36 14.57 -0.50
CA LYS A 34 3.66 15.68 -1.43
C LYS A 34 2.49 16.00 -2.36
N ASN A 35 1.56 15.07 -2.54
CA ASN A 35 0.47 15.18 -3.49
C ASN A 35 -0.86 14.83 -2.82
N ALA A 36 -1.70 15.84 -2.61
CA ALA A 36 -3.02 15.68 -1.99
C ALA A 36 -3.94 14.74 -2.79
N THR A 37 -3.82 14.71 -4.13
CA THR A 37 -4.57 13.78 -4.98
C THR A 37 -4.15 12.34 -4.70
N HIS A 38 -2.84 12.07 -4.56
CA HIS A 38 -2.37 10.73 -4.22
C HIS A 38 -2.79 10.34 -2.81
N LYS A 39 -2.75 11.26 -1.84
CA LYS A 39 -3.28 11.01 -0.49
C LYS A 39 -4.76 10.62 -0.54
N ALA A 40 -5.58 11.37 -1.27
CA ALA A 40 -7.00 11.06 -1.44
C ALA A 40 -7.25 9.71 -2.15
N MET A 41 -6.42 9.35 -3.14
CA MET A 41 -6.51 8.04 -3.79
C MET A 41 -6.18 6.90 -2.82
N VAL A 42 -5.11 7.04 -2.02
CA VAL A 42 -4.76 6.07 -0.99
C VAL A 42 -5.90 5.94 0.03
N GLU A 43 -6.45 7.05 0.52
CA GLU A 43 -7.58 7.07 1.44
C GLU A 43 -8.80 6.32 0.87
N ALA A 44 -9.12 6.53 -0.41
CA ALA A 44 -10.23 5.85 -1.09
C ALA A 44 -9.99 4.34 -1.18
N ILE A 45 -8.77 3.92 -1.53
CA ILE A 45 -8.40 2.49 -1.60
C ILE A 45 -8.51 1.83 -0.24
N VAL A 46 -7.97 2.46 0.81
CA VAL A 46 -8.01 1.91 2.17
C VAL A 46 -9.45 1.84 2.70
N THR A 47 -10.24 2.89 2.48
CA THR A 47 -11.65 2.91 2.85
C THR A 47 -12.44 1.80 2.16
N PHE A 48 -12.20 1.60 0.87
CA PHE A 48 -12.82 0.51 0.13
C PHE A 48 -12.43 -0.86 0.71
N ALA A 49 -11.13 -1.12 0.85
CA ALA A 49 -10.61 -2.40 1.33
C ALA A 49 -11.22 -2.78 2.67
N LYS A 50 -11.26 -1.83 3.62
CA LYS A 50 -11.90 -2.01 4.92
C LYS A 50 -13.38 -2.37 4.82
N LYS A 51 -14.13 -1.74 3.92
CA LYS A 51 -15.56 -2.03 3.73
C LYS A 51 -15.84 -3.42 3.15
N VAL A 52 -14.91 -3.94 2.34
CA VAL A 52 -15.04 -5.28 1.73
C VAL A 52 -14.29 -6.36 2.50
N GLY A 53 -13.74 -6.04 3.67
CA GLY A 53 -13.07 -7.00 4.56
C GLY A 53 -11.66 -7.40 4.10
N MET A 54 -10.99 -6.55 3.32
CA MET A 54 -9.63 -6.77 2.82
C MET A 54 -8.62 -5.96 3.62
N GLN A 55 -7.41 -6.49 3.74
CA GLN A 55 -6.28 -5.78 4.35
C GLN A 55 -5.44 -5.06 3.29
N THR A 56 -4.73 -4.02 3.71
CA THR A 56 -3.93 -3.15 2.84
C THR A 56 -2.44 -3.23 3.16
N VAL A 57 -1.62 -3.14 2.12
CA VAL A 57 -0.16 -3.08 2.25
C VAL A 57 0.34 -1.85 1.50
N ALA A 58 1.05 -0.94 2.18
CA ALA A 58 1.76 0.15 1.51
C ALA A 58 3.13 -0.33 1.02
N GLU A 59 3.41 -0.17 -0.27
CA GLU A 59 4.73 -0.45 -0.82
C GLU A 59 5.64 0.78 -0.89
N PHE A 60 6.96 0.54 -0.94
CA PHE A 60 7.99 1.57 -1.07
C PHE A 60 7.99 2.62 0.05
N VAL A 61 7.61 2.24 1.25
CA VAL A 61 7.76 3.08 2.45
C VAL A 61 9.24 3.20 2.79
N SER A 62 9.86 4.31 2.39
CA SER A 62 11.31 4.53 2.45
C SER A 62 11.78 5.40 3.61
N ASP A 63 10.87 6.14 4.25
CA ASP A 63 11.19 7.04 5.36
C ASP A 63 10.02 7.16 6.36
N TYR A 64 10.31 7.74 7.52
CA TYR A 64 9.33 7.92 8.58
C TYR A 64 8.16 8.84 8.20
N ALA A 65 8.37 9.85 7.35
CA ALA A 65 7.30 10.76 6.95
C ALA A 65 6.25 10.05 6.08
N ILE A 66 6.70 9.19 5.15
CA ILE A 66 5.79 8.33 4.38
C ILE A 66 5.08 7.35 5.30
N TYR A 67 5.80 6.73 6.25
CA TYR A 67 5.21 5.79 7.21
C TYR A 67 4.12 6.43 8.06
N GLU A 68 4.38 7.61 8.64
CA GLU A 68 3.40 8.36 9.44
C GLU A 68 2.17 8.71 8.62
N ALA A 69 2.35 9.20 7.38
CA ALA A 69 1.23 9.49 6.49
C ALA A 69 0.41 8.22 6.16
N CYS A 70 1.06 7.06 6.00
CA CYS A 70 0.37 5.78 5.78
C CYS A 70 -0.37 5.31 7.04
N GLN A 71 0.19 5.52 8.24
CA GLN A 71 -0.47 5.23 9.52
C GLN A 71 -1.73 6.07 9.71
N GLU A 72 -1.69 7.36 9.38
CA GLU A 72 -2.88 8.24 9.40
C GLU A 72 -4.02 7.71 8.51
N GLN A 73 -3.68 7.03 7.42
CA GLN A 73 -4.68 6.43 6.52
C GLN A 73 -5.20 5.07 7.03
N ASN A 74 -4.71 4.55 8.16
CA ASN A 74 -5.04 3.23 8.71
C ASN A 74 -4.65 2.06 7.79
N ILE A 75 -3.48 2.14 7.15
CA ILE A 75 -2.92 1.01 6.38
C ILE A 75 -2.47 -0.11 7.34
N ASP A 76 -2.76 -1.37 6.98
CA ASP A 76 -2.52 -2.53 7.86
C ASP A 76 -1.06 -2.98 7.89
N TYR A 77 -0.37 -2.99 6.75
CA TYR A 77 1.01 -3.45 6.62
C TYR A 77 1.86 -2.51 5.78
N PHE A 78 3.17 -2.58 5.98
CA PHE A 78 4.13 -1.68 5.35
C PHE A 78 5.31 -2.47 4.81
N GLN A 79 5.69 -2.16 3.58
CA GLN A 79 6.85 -2.72 2.92
C GLN A 79 7.70 -1.59 2.36
N GLY A 80 8.99 -1.60 2.64
CA GLY A 80 9.92 -0.66 2.02
C GLY A 80 11.25 -0.57 2.74
N TYR A 81 12.11 0.30 2.19
CA TYR A 81 13.51 0.41 2.60
C TYR A 81 13.68 0.99 4.01
N LEU A 82 12.61 1.55 4.60
CA LEU A 82 12.60 1.93 6.01
C LEU A 82 12.91 0.74 6.94
N TRP A 83 12.47 -0.47 6.58
CA TRP A 83 12.76 -1.70 7.35
C TRP A 83 13.99 -2.43 6.81
N SER A 84 13.96 -2.77 5.52
CA SER A 84 15.04 -3.49 4.86
C SER A 84 14.89 -3.39 3.35
N GLU A 85 16.03 -3.28 2.67
CA GLU A 85 16.08 -3.55 1.23
C GLU A 85 15.87 -5.04 0.95
N PRO A 86 15.44 -5.43 -0.26
CA PRO A 86 15.46 -6.81 -0.72
C PRO A 86 16.87 -7.38 -0.63
N GLN A 87 17.00 -8.55 -0.01
CA GLN A 87 18.28 -9.24 0.11
C GLN A 87 18.13 -10.70 -0.28
N PRO A 88 19.20 -11.33 -0.82
CA PRO A 88 19.22 -12.76 -1.04
C PRO A 88 18.85 -13.52 0.23
N LEU A 89 18.09 -14.62 0.10
CA LEU A 89 17.63 -15.43 1.22
C LEU A 89 18.74 -15.79 2.22
N ARG A 90 19.95 -16.08 1.73
CA ARG A 90 21.12 -16.42 2.55
C ARG A 90 21.61 -15.29 3.46
N LYS A 91 21.21 -14.04 3.20
CA LYS A 91 21.59 -12.85 3.99
C LYS A 91 20.48 -12.39 4.93
N LEU A 92 19.25 -12.92 4.78
CA LEU A 92 18.14 -12.59 5.66
C LEU A 92 18.44 -13.09 7.08
N LYS A 93 18.36 -12.19 8.05
CA LYS A 93 18.35 -12.53 9.47
C LYS A 93 16.89 -12.71 9.87
N LEU A 94 16.43 -13.96 9.87
CA LEU A 94 15.09 -14.36 10.35
C LEU A 94 15.06 -14.42 11.87
#